data_AF-A0AA45U3Y1-F1
#
_entry.id   AF-A0AA45U3Y1-F1
#
_cell.length_a   1.000
_cell.length_b   1.000
_cell.length_c   1.000
_cell.angle_alpha   90.00
_cell.angle_beta   90.00
_cell.angle_gamma   90.00
#
_symmetry.space_group_name_H-M   'P 1'
#
loop_
_entity.id
_entity.type
_entity.pdbx_description
1 polymer ?
#
loop_
_entity_poly.entity_id
_entity_poly.type
_entity_poly.pdbx_seq_one_letter_code
_entity_poly.pdbx_strand_id
1 'polypeptide(L)'
;MSLKHVAPLVALLLSVPGDAPRAAAPVASSCAQAPLFQRYARNGMVESLPGNKVRLTAVADVHSADCGTPDCYFTKVRAVFHFAEGKGCRVREVEVSTEDGGCIPEGDRAPPKREAFFPKGPADVADPALAQLTLRTRKADRALVLLPKNLFYFEDVKAGAPLHTTLPTGEEGEAACCWGASIAESHFRD
;
A
#
# COMPACT_ATOMS: atom_id res chain seq x y z
N MET A 1 -69.78 -40.37 31.25
CA MET A 1 -69.20 -41.32 30.27
C MET A 1 -68.88 -40.58 28.98
N SER A 2 -67.64 -40.75 28.51
CA SER A 2 -67.12 -40.46 27.16
C SER A 2 -66.98 -38.99 26.70
N LEU A 3 -65.80 -38.42 26.96
CA LEU A 3 -65.24 -37.30 26.20
C LEU A 3 -64.71 -37.84 24.86
N LYS A 4 -65.32 -37.42 23.76
CA LYS A 4 -64.72 -37.51 22.42
C LYS A 4 -63.82 -36.29 22.23
N HIS A 5 -62.52 -36.48 22.01
CA HIS A 5 -61.62 -35.44 21.55
C HIS A 5 -61.05 -35.87 20.20
N VAL A 6 -61.45 -35.13 19.16
CA VAL A 6 -60.86 -35.17 17.83
C VAL A 6 -59.79 -34.08 17.81
N ALA A 7 -58.54 -34.45 17.59
CA ALA A 7 -57.44 -33.51 17.38
C ALA A 7 -57.30 -33.24 15.87
N PRO A 8 -57.27 -31.97 15.40
CA PRO A 8 -56.91 -31.66 14.03
C PRO A 8 -55.39 -31.45 13.90
N LEU A 9 -54.81 -32.04 12.85
CA LEU A 9 -53.48 -31.72 12.35
C LEU A 9 -53.43 -30.24 11.94
N VAL A 10 -52.53 -29.47 12.56
CA VAL A 10 -52.05 -28.20 12.01
C VAL A 10 -50.70 -28.47 11.35
N ALA A 11 -50.69 -28.44 10.03
CA ALA A 11 -49.49 -28.51 9.22
C ALA A 11 -48.71 -27.19 9.36
N LEU A 12 -47.53 -27.26 10.01
CA LEU A 12 -46.56 -26.17 10.00
C LEU A 12 -45.73 -26.27 8.70
N LEU A 13 -46.01 -25.37 7.76
CA LEU A 13 -45.15 -25.09 6.61
C LEU A 13 -43.84 -24.47 7.12
N LEU A 14 -42.80 -25.30 7.25
CA LEU A 14 -41.43 -24.86 7.46
C LEU A 14 -40.96 -24.06 6.25
N SER A 15 -40.96 -22.74 6.42
CA SER A 15 -40.32 -21.80 5.53
C SER A 15 -38.80 -21.96 5.69
N VAL A 16 -38.17 -22.69 4.77
CA VAL A 16 -36.71 -22.78 4.69
C VAL A 16 -36.18 -21.42 4.26
N PRO A 17 -35.34 -20.72 5.05
CA PRO A 17 -34.65 -19.55 4.56
C PRO A 17 -33.63 -20.03 3.53
N GLY A 18 -33.84 -19.64 2.27
CA GLY A 18 -32.89 -19.90 1.21
C GLY A 18 -31.53 -19.28 1.55
N ASP A 19 -30.50 -20.10 1.57
CA ASP A 19 -29.11 -19.67 1.56
C ASP A 19 -28.87 -18.84 0.30
N ALA A 20 -29.00 -17.52 0.42
CA ALA A 20 -28.37 -16.61 -0.52
C ALA A 20 -26.85 -16.85 -0.40
N PRO A 21 -26.12 -17.07 -1.51
CA PRO A 21 -24.68 -17.28 -1.44
C PRO A 21 -24.04 -16.03 -0.83
N ARG A 22 -23.64 -16.16 0.44
CA ARG A 22 -22.85 -15.16 1.15
C ARG A 22 -21.59 -14.95 0.32
N ALA A 23 -21.45 -13.77 -0.29
CA ALA A 23 -20.24 -13.40 -1.01
C ALA A 23 -19.04 -13.75 -0.13
N ALA A 24 -18.20 -14.66 -0.61
CA ALA A 24 -17.04 -15.11 0.14
C ALA A 24 -16.25 -13.87 0.57
N ALA A 25 -15.92 -13.80 1.85
CA ALA A 25 -15.02 -12.77 2.35
C ALA A 25 -13.77 -12.78 1.46
N PRO A 26 -13.26 -11.62 1.02
CA PRO A 26 -12.11 -11.58 0.14
C PRO A 26 -10.97 -12.35 0.80
N VAL A 27 -10.49 -13.41 0.14
CA VAL A 27 -9.36 -14.19 0.61
C VAL A 27 -8.18 -13.22 0.69
N ALA A 28 -7.60 -13.08 1.88
CA ALA A 28 -6.42 -12.26 2.08
C ALA A 28 -5.35 -12.72 1.06
N SER A 29 -4.80 -11.79 0.29
CA SER A 29 -3.77 -12.13 -0.69
C SER A 29 -2.57 -12.66 0.07
N SER A 30 -2.10 -13.87 -0.27
CA SER A 30 -0.86 -14.41 0.29
C SER A 30 0.32 -13.47 0.05
N CYS A 31 0.26 -12.67 -1.01
CA CYS A 31 1.27 -11.67 -1.31
C CYS A 31 1.29 -10.51 -0.31
N ALA A 32 0.21 -10.21 0.41
CA ALA A 32 0.22 -9.21 1.47
C ALA A 32 1.08 -9.63 2.67
N GLN A 33 1.32 -10.94 2.82
CA GLN A 33 2.12 -11.53 3.90
C GLN A 33 3.58 -11.75 3.49
N ALA A 34 3.95 -11.34 2.28
CA ALA A 34 5.28 -11.56 1.75
C ALA A 34 6.36 -10.81 2.57
N PRO A 35 7.61 -11.33 2.65
CA PRO A 35 8.65 -10.78 3.52
C PRO A 35 8.88 -9.27 3.34
N LEU A 36 8.86 -8.79 2.11
CA LEU A 36 9.06 -7.36 1.81
C LEU A 36 8.00 -6.45 2.44
N PHE A 37 6.77 -6.94 2.63
CA PHE A 37 5.67 -6.18 3.22
C PHE A 37 5.54 -6.35 4.73
N GLN A 38 6.26 -7.30 5.33
CA GLN A 38 5.98 -7.74 6.70
C GLN A 38 6.04 -6.61 7.73
N ARG A 39 7.07 -5.73 7.68
CA ARG A 39 7.20 -4.59 8.62
C ARG A 39 6.08 -3.56 8.41
N TYR A 40 5.73 -3.29 7.16
CA TYR A 40 4.62 -2.40 6.80
C TYR A 40 3.28 -2.94 7.29
N ALA A 41 3.03 -4.24 7.09
CA ALA A 41 1.80 -4.90 7.52
C ALA A 41 1.63 -4.85 9.03
N ARG A 42 2.70 -5.07 9.81
CA ARG A 42 2.67 -4.92 11.28
C ARG A 42 2.30 -3.50 11.74
N ASN A 43 2.56 -2.49 10.91
CA ASN A 43 2.22 -1.09 11.17
C ASN A 43 0.90 -0.65 10.53
N GLY A 44 0.07 -1.58 10.05
CA GLY A 44 -1.22 -1.27 9.44
C GLY A 44 -1.14 -0.55 8.09
N MET A 45 0.03 -0.57 7.45
CA MET A 45 0.26 0.11 6.16
C MET A 45 -0.12 -0.75 4.96
N VAL A 46 -0.40 -2.05 5.15
CA VAL A 46 -0.66 -3.01 4.07
C VAL A 46 -2.07 -3.56 4.17
N GLU A 47 -2.78 -3.56 3.05
CA GLU A 47 -4.14 -4.06 2.90
C GLU A 47 -4.22 -5.03 1.72
N SER A 48 -4.86 -6.18 1.93
CA SER A 48 -5.22 -7.10 0.83
C SER A 48 -6.44 -6.58 0.08
N LEU A 49 -6.37 -6.50 -1.24
CA LEU A 49 -7.47 -6.08 -2.10
C LEU A 49 -7.97 -7.24 -2.98
N PRO A 50 -9.24 -7.17 -3.46
CA PRO A 50 -9.76 -8.12 -4.43
C PRO A 50 -8.90 -8.24 -5.70
N GLY A 51 -8.91 -9.43 -6.31
CA GLY A 51 -8.18 -9.69 -7.55
C GLY A 51 -6.68 -9.86 -7.37
N ASN A 52 -6.24 -10.43 -6.25
CA ASN A 52 -4.83 -10.61 -5.89
C ASN A 52 -4.05 -9.30 -6.03
N LYS A 53 -4.50 -8.27 -5.31
CA LYS A 53 -3.84 -6.97 -5.25
C LYS A 53 -3.45 -6.67 -3.81
N VAL A 54 -2.41 -5.88 -3.64
CA VAL A 54 -1.96 -5.38 -2.33
C VAL A 54 -1.89 -3.88 -2.39
N ARG A 55 -2.44 -3.19 -1.39
CA ARG A 55 -2.28 -1.75 -1.21
C ARG A 55 -1.30 -1.50 -0.09
N LEU A 56 -0.27 -0.71 -0.36
CA LEU A 56 0.61 -0.14 0.65
C LEU A 56 0.31 1.35 0.76
N THR A 57 0.03 1.84 1.96
CA THR A 57 -0.16 3.27 2.25
C THR A 57 0.88 3.71 3.26
N ALA A 58 1.67 4.72 2.89
CA ALA A 58 2.70 5.28 3.72
C ALA A 58 2.64 6.81 3.72
N VAL A 59 3.19 7.41 4.77
CA VAL A 59 3.46 8.84 4.82
C VAL A 59 4.98 9.01 4.78
N ALA A 60 5.45 9.73 3.78
CA ALA A 60 6.85 10.02 3.52
C ALA A 60 7.12 11.52 3.68
N ASP A 61 8.38 11.89 3.88
CA ASP A 61 8.85 13.27 3.98
C ASP A 61 8.06 14.08 5.01
N VAL A 62 7.95 13.54 6.24
CA VAL A 62 7.22 14.20 7.32
C VAL A 62 8.12 15.21 7.99
N HIS A 63 7.71 16.47 7.90
CA HIS A 63 8.30 17.58 8.64
C HIS A 63 7.30 18.04 9.70
N SER A 64 7.69 17.90 10.96
CA SER A 64 6.90 18.33 12.11
C SER A 64 7.72 19.31 12.94
N ALA A 65 7.61 20.59 12.65
CA ALA A 65 8.02 21.64 13.58
C ALA A 65 6.77 22.27 14.19
N ASP A 66 6.65 22.15 15.51
CA ASP A 66 5.70 22.73 16.48
C ASP A 66 4.48 23.56 16.02
N CYS A 67 3.43 23.45 16.84
CA CYS A 67 2.25 24.31 16.93
C CYS A 67 2.52 25.84 16.80
N GLY A 68 2.81 26.34 15.59
CA GLY A 68 3.01 27.78 15.35
C GLY A 68 3.87 28.21 14.15
N THR A 69 4.52 27.32 13.39
CA THR A 69 5.35 27.68 12.20
C THR A 69 4.93 26.94 10.90
N PRO A 70 5.24 27.48 9.70
CA PRO A 70 4.61 27.11 8.42
C PRO A 70 5.01 25.73 7.86
N ASP A 71 6.09 25.14 8.35
CA ASP A 71 6.71 23.95 7.75
C ASP A 71 6.14 22.65 8.32
N CYS A 72 4.81 22.51 8.21
CA CYS A 72 4.11 21.25 8.44
C CYS A 72 3.67 20.69 7.10
N TYR A 73 4.42 19.73 6.59
CA TYR A 73 4.10 19.04 5.35
C TYR A 73 4.48 17.56 5.38
N PHE A 74 3.80 16.79 4.53
CA PHE A 74 4.09 15.39 4.27
C PHE A 74 3.55 14.97 2.91
N THR A 75 4.10 13.90 2.35
CA THR A 75 3.54 13.26 1.15
C THR A 75 2.97 11.89 1.51
N LYS A 76 1.66 11.71 1.30
CA LYS A 76 1.02 10.40 1.41
C LYS A 76 1.22 9.64 0.11
N VAL A 77 1.87 8.48 0.19
CA VAL A 77 2.09 7.56 -0.92
C VAL A 77 1.15 6.37 -0.78
N ARG A 78 0.33 6.12 -1.80
CA ARG A 78 -0.52 4.93 -1.92
C ARG A 78 -0.10 4.13 -3.14
N ALA A 79 0.44 2.93 -2.93
CA ALA A 79 0.90 2.03 -3.98
C ALA A 79 0.00 0.79 -4.04
N VAL A 80 -0.69 0.57 -5.15
CA VAL A 80 -1.49 -0.63 -5.42
C VAL A 80 -0.69 -1.55 -6.33
N PHE A 81 -0.26 -2.69 -5.78
CA PHE A 81 0.51 -3.71 -6.46
C PHE A 81 -0.42 -4.67 -7.20
N HIS A 82 -0.18 -4.83 -8.49
CA HIS A 82 -0.82 -5.81 -9.35
C HIS A 82 0.17 -6.94 -9.62
N PHE A 83 -0.16 -8.16 -9.20
CA PHE A 83 0.69 -9.33 -9.44
C PHE A 83 0.35 -9.99 -10.77
N ALA A 84 1.34 -10.66 -11.38
CA ALA A 84 1.16 -11.40 -12.62
C ALA A 84 0.38 -12.70 -12.36
N GLU A 85 -0.68 -12.93 -13.15
CA GLU A 85 -1.52 -14.12 -13.05
C GLU A 85 -0.69 -15.41 -13.23
N GLY A 86 -0.94 -16.40 -12.37
CA GLY A 86 -0.23 -17.68 -12.40
C GLY A 86 1.26 -17.63 -12.02
N LYS A 87 1.81 -16.47 -11.64
CA LYS A 87 3.24 -16.29 -11.31
C LYS A 87 3.47 -15.90 -9.84
N GLY A 88 2.62 -16.39 -8.94
CA GLY A 88 2.73 -16.12 -7.51
C GLY A 88 2.65 -14.63 -7.19
N CYS A 89 3.63 -14.11 -6.45
CA CYS A 89 3.70 -12.72 -6.02
C CYS A 89 4.67 -11.88 -6.86
N ARG A 90 4.91 -12.28 -8.11
CA ARG A 90 5.64 -11.46 -9.08
C ARG A 90 4.84 -10.22 -9.46
N VAL A 91 5.37 -9.05 -9.12
CA VAL A 91 4.78 -7.75 -9.46
C VAL A 91 4.80 -7.57 -10.98
N ARG A 92 3.66 -7.16 -11.54
CA ARG A 92 3.50 -6.79 -12.96
C ARG A 92 3.58 -5.27 -13.12
N GLU A 93 2.87 -4.56 -12.26
CA GLU A 93 2.64 -3.13 -12.33
C GLU A 93 2.22 -2.63 -10.95
N VAL A 94 2.52 -1.37 -10.64
CA VAL A 94 2.11 -0.71 -9.41
C VAL A 94 1.50 0.63 -9.76
N GLU A 95 0.23 0.85 -9.39
CA GLU A 95 -0.41 2.15 -9.48
C GLU A 95 -0.06 2.95 -8.22
N VAL A 96 0.66 4.06 -8.38
CA VAL A 96 1.07 4.92 -7.27
C VAL A 96 0.28 6.22 -7.33
N SER A 97 -0.37 6.56 -6.22
CA SER A 97 -0.98 7.86 -5.99
C SER A 97 -0.22 8.61 -4.92
N THR A 98 0.13 9.87 -5.16
CA THR A 98 0.70 10.76 -4.15
C THR A 98 -0.23 11.93 -3.86
N GLU A 99 -0.31 12.31 -2.59
CA GLU A 99 -1.13 13.41 -2.09
C GLU A 99 -0.31 14.19 -1.06
N ASP A 100 -0.07 15.46 -1.33
CA ASP A 100 0.60 16.35 -0.40
C ASP A 100 -0.37 16.78 0.70
N GLY A 101 0.08 16.71 1.94
CA GLY A 101 -0.68 17.09 3.12
C GLY A 101 0.15 17.94 4.07
N GLY A 102 -0.47 18.38 5.15
CA GLY A 102 0.13 19.30 6.11
C GLY A 102 -0.78 20.49 6.39
N CYS A 103 -0.18 21.60 6.81
CA CYS A 103 -0.84 22.88 7.05
C CYS A 103 -1.17 23.63 5.74
N ILE A 104 -1.69 22.90 4.74
CA ILE A 104 -2.12 23.44 3.45
C ILE A 104 -3.61 23.79 3.53
N PRO A 105 -4.01 25.05 3.26
CA PRO A 105 -5.41 25.46 3.19
C PRO A 105 -6.21 24.56 2.22
N GLU A 106 -7.47 24.26 2.55
CA GLU A 106 -8.28 23.31 1.77
C GLU A 106 -8.44 23.69 0.28
N GLY A 107 -8.40 24.99 -0.04
CA GLY A 107 -8.49 25.49 -1.42
C GLY A 107 -7.20 25.38 -2.24
N ASP A 108 -6.06 25.14 -1.59
CA ASP A 108 -4.73 25.14 -2.23
C ASP A 108 -4.18 23.72 -2.43
N ARG A 109 -4.94 22.69 -2.02
CA ARG A 109 -4.52 21.29 -2.17
C ARG A 109 -4.59 20.86 -3.62
N ALA A 110 -3.43 20.50 -4.17
CA ALA A 110 -3.37 19.84 -5.47
C ALA A 110 -4.12 18.50 -5.44
N PRO A 111 -4.78 18.10 -6.53
CA PRO A 111 -5.38 16.78 -6.62
C PRO A 111 -4.28 15.69 -6.56
N PRO A 112 -4.59 14.48 -6.06
CA PRO A 112 -3.60 13.41 -5.99
C PRO A 112 -3.02 13.10 -7.38
N LYS A 113 -1.69 13.09 -7.49
CA LYS A 113 -1.00 12.65 -8.70
C LYS A 113 -1.09 11.12 -8.78
N ARG A 114 -1.31 10.55 -9.97
CA ARG A 114 -1.43 9.10 -10.18
C ARG A 114 -0.64 8.63 -11.38
N GLU A 115 0.14 7.57 -11.18
CA GLU A 115 1.07 7.07 -12.19
C GLU A 115 1.26 5.56 -12.08
N ALA A 116 1.58 4.93 -13.21
CA ALA A 116 1.92 3.51 -13.27
C ALA A 116 3.44 3.30 -13.24
N PHE A 117 3.87 2.43 -12.35
CA PHE A 117 5.26 2.04 -12.15
C PHE A 117 5.46 0.57 -12.49
N PHE A 118 6.64 0.26 -13.04
CA PHE A 118 6.99 -1.06 -13.54
C PHE A 118 8.29 -1.54 -12.88
N PRO A 119 8.40 -2.84 -12.51
CA PRO A 119 9.61 -3.37 -11.91
C PRO A 119 10.84 -3.26 -12.80
N LYS A 120 11.97 -2.93 -12.18
CA LYS A 120 13.29 -2.96 -12.77
C LYS A 120 14.16 -3.96 -11.99
N GLY A 121 14.35 -5.16 -12.55
CA GLY A 121 15.09 -6.25 -11.92
C GLY A 121 14.19 -7.26 -11.21
N PRO A 122 14.69 -7.93 -10.14
CA PRO A 122 13.89 -8.85 -9.33
C PRO A 122 12.59 -8.21 -8.83
N ALA A 123 11.49 -8.97 -8.89
CA ALA A 123 10.14 -8.43 -8.72
C ALA A 123 9.16 -9.39 -8.02
N ASP A 124 9.63 -10.53 -7.50
CA ASP A 124 8.80 -11.44 -6.72
C ASP A 124 8.89 -11.08 -5.24
N VAL A 125 7.84 -10.46 -4.70
CA VAL A 125 7.88 -9.97 -3.31
C VAL A 125 7.88 -11.10 -2.28
N ALA A 126 7.51 -12.32 -2.69
CA ALA A 126 7.57 -13.51 -1.86
C ALA A 126 8.98 -14.12 -1.78
N ASP A 127 9.91 -13.69 -2.63
CA ASP A 127 11.30 -14.14 -2.59
C ASP A 127 11.98 -13.62 -1.30
N PRO A 128 12.42 -14.50 -0.38
CA PRO A 128 13.07 -14.08 0.86
C PRO A 128 14.43 -13.40 0.63
N ALA A 129 15.05 -13.59 -0.55
CA ALA A 129 16.30 -12.92 -0.92
C ALA A 129 16.08 -11.53 -1.53
N LEU A 130 14.82 -11.12 -1.78
CA LEU A 130 14.52 -9.80 -2.32
C LEU A 130 14.74 -8.71 -1.26
N ALA A 131 15.95 -8.15 -1.26
CA ALA A 131 16.30 -7.04 -0.38
C ALA A 131 15.70 -5.69 -0.81
N GLN A 132 15.36 -5.53 -2.10
CA GLN A 132 14.88 -4.28 -2.66
C GLN A 132 14.02 -4.51 -3.90
N LEU A 133 12.82 -3.93 -3.93
CA LEU A 133 12.00 -3.81 -5.13
C LEU A 133 12.16 -2.40 -5.70
N THR A 134 12.67 -2.30 -6.92
CA THR A 134 12.82 -1.03 -7.64
C THR A 134 11.77 -0.92 -8.73
N LEU A 135 11.00 0.15 -8.72
CA LEU A 135 9.94 0.42 -9.68
C LEU A 135 10.20 1.77 -10.36
N ARG A 136 9.90 1.89 -11.65
CA ARG A 136 10.01 3.17 -12.39
C ARG A 136 8.82 3.40 -13.32
N THR A 137 8.52 4.66 -13.59
CA THR A 137 7.62 5.03 -14.69
C THR A 137 8.22 4.60 -16.03
N ARG A 138 7.40 4.57 -17.09
CA ARG A 138 7.89 4.26 -18.45
C ARG A 138 8.93 5.27 -18.95
N LYS A 139 8.79 6.53 -18.55
CA LYS A 139 9.76 7.60 -18.84
C LYS A 139 11.03 7.50 -17.99
N ALA A 140 11.01 6.67 -16.95
CA ALA A 140 12.08 6.50 -15.97
C ALA A 140 12.48 7.80 -15.25
N ASP A 141 11.58 8.80 -15.28
CA ASP A 141 11.69 10.11 -14.66
C ASP A 141 11.25 10.12 -13.19
N ARG A 142 10.66 9.03 -12.73
CA ARG A 142 10.21 8.82 -11.35
C ARG A 142 10.51 7.39 -10.93
N ALA A 143 10.73 7.20 -9.64
CA ALA A 143 10.98 5.86 -9.08
C ALA A 143 10.28 5.67 -7.74
N LEU A 144 9.86 4.43 -7.47
CA LEU A 144 9.46 3.97 -6.15
C LEU A 144 10.39 2.83 -5.77
N VAL A 145 11.09 2.96 -4.65
CA VAL A 145 11.94 1.89 -4.12
C VAL A 145 11.38 1.43 -2.79
N LEU A 146 11.08 0.14 -2.70
CA LEU A 146 10.59 -0.51 -1.50
C LEU A 146 11.68 -1.43 -0.95
N LEU A 147 12.07 -1.17 0.29
CA LEU A 147 12.97 -2.00 1.09
C LEU A 147 12.19 -2.54 2.30
N PRO A 148 12.63 -3.61 2.98
CA PRO A 148 11.93 -4.15 4.16
C PRO A 148 11.72 -3.14 5.30
N LYS A 149 12.52 -2.07 5.33
CA LYS A 149 12.56 -1.08 6.40
C LYS A 149 12.35 0.36 5.93
N ASN A 150 12.20 0.62 4.63
CA ASN A 150 12.05 1.97 4.12
C ASN A 150 11.45 2.00 2.71
N LEU A 151 10.70 3.06 2.41
CA LEU A 151 10.17 3.34 1.08
C LEU A 151 10.68 4.71 0.66
N PHE A 152 11.10 4.81 -0.60
CA PHE A 152 11.55 6.06 -1.21
C PHE A 152 10.74 6.33 -2.47
N TYR A 153 10.19 7.53 -2.59
CA TYR A 153 9.54 8.04 -3.78
C TYR A 153 10.40 9.16 -4.39
N PHE A 154 10.86 8.97 -5.62
CA PHE A 154 11.72 9.91 -6.32
C PHE A 154 10.94 10.60 -7.44
N GLU A 155 10.97 11.92 -7.46
CA GLU A 155 10.47 12.76 -8.55
C GLU A 155 11.63 13.33 -9.38
N ASP A 156 11.33 13.65 -10.63
CA ASP A 156 12.22 14.38 -11.57
C ASP A 156 13.65 13.82 -11.68
N VAL A 157 13.79 12.50 -11.57
CA VAL A 157 15.08 11.82 -11.71
C VAL A 157 15.46 11.68 -13.17
N LYS A 158 16.74 11.88 -13.50
CA LYS A 158 17.22 11.56 -14.84
C LYS A 158 17.11 10.05 -15.08
N ALA A 159 16.67 9.65 -16.27
CA ALA A 159 16.62 8.25 -16.67
C ALA A 159 18.01 7.59 -16.49
N GLY A 160 18.06 6.52 -15.70
CA GLY A 160 19.31 5.80 -15.38
C GLY A 160 20.16 6.41 -14.26
N ALA A 161 19.74 7.54 -13.66
CA ALA A 161 20.42 8.06 -12.47
C ALA A 161 20.40 7.04 -11.32
N PRO A 162 21.48 6.97 -10.52
CA PRO A 162 21.49 6.19 -9.29
C PRO A 162 20.37 6.67 -8.37
N LEU A 163 19.74 5.73 -7.67
CA LEU A 163 18.74 6.01 -6.65
C LEU A 163 19.40 5.79 -5.30
N HIS A 164 19.59 6.87 -4.53
CA HIS A 164 20.18 6.79 -3.21
C HIS A 164 19.09 6.44 -2.20
N THR A 165 19.21 5.25 -1.60
CA THR A 165 18.22 4.66 -0.66
C THR A 165 18.75 4.60 0.77
N THR A 166 19.75 5.43 1.08
CA THR A 166 20.34 5.64 2.40
C THR A 166 19.96 7.04 2.87
N LEU A 167 19.35 7.21 4.05
CA LEU A 167 19.10 8.56 4.56
C LEU A 167 20.45 9.24 4.86
N PRO A 168 20.64 10.51 4.47
CA PRO A 168 21.88 11.21 4.73
C PRO A 168 22.10 11.39 6.24
N THR A 169 23.36 11.26 6.69
CA THR A 169 23.73 11.42 8.11
C THR A 169 24.06 12.87 8.48
N GLY A 170 23.88 13.82 7.55
CA GLY A 170 24.07 15.26 7.73
C GLY A 170 23.78 16.04 6.43
N GLU A 171 23.48 17.33 6.53
CA GLU A 171 23.10 18.19 5.39
C GLU A 171 24.29 18.85 4.67
N GLU A 172 25.49 18.83 5.26
CA GLU A 172 26.63 19.59 4.71
C GLU A 172 27.30 18.88 3.53
N GLY A 173 27.18 19.49 2.35
CA GLY A 173 28.00 19.19 1.17
C GLY A 173 27.42 18.15 0.21
N GLU A 174 26.17 17.73 0.39
CA GLU A 174 25.57 16.73 -0.48
C GLU A 174 25.04 17.31 -1.79
N ALA A 175 25.26 16.59 -2.89
CA ALA A 175 24.71 16.96 -4.19
C ALA A 175 23.18 16.93 -4.11
N ALA A 176 22.54 18.08 -4.34
CA ALA A 176 21.09 18.27 -4.24
C ALA A 176 20.23 17.40 -5.20
N CYS A 177 20.83 16.53 -6.01
CA CYS A 177 20.08 15.62 -6.87
C CYS A 177 19.87 14.29 -6.18
N CYS A 178 18.69 13.72 -6.44
CA CYS A 178 18.47 12.28 -6.41
C CYS A 178 18.19 11.70 -5.01
N TRP A 179 17.71 12.53 -4.08
CA TRP A 179 17.02 12.09 -2.85
C TRP A 179 15.52 11.98 -3.10
N GLY A 180 14.90 10.91 -2.59
CA GLY A 180 13.46 10.70 -2.68
C GLY A 180 12.78 11.03 -1.36
N ALA A 181 11.52 11.46 -1.42
CA ALA A 181 10.64 11.50 -0.25
C ALA A 181 10.63 10.11 0.40
N SER A 182 11.04 10.04 1.66
CA SER A 182 11.30 8.77 2.35
C SER A 182 10.44 8.61 3.58
N ILE A 183 10.18 7.37 3.98
CA ILE A 183 9.59 7.10 5.28
C ILE A 183 10.71 7.16 6.32
N ALA A 184 10.61 8.04 7.31
CA ALA A 184 11.52 8.03 8.45
C ALA A 184 11.36 6.72 9.22
N GLU A 185 12.47 6.11 9.69
CA GLU A 185 12.42 4.85 10.44
C GLU A 185 11.51 4.96 11.69
N SER A 186 11.37 6.16 12.25
CA SER A 186 10.46 6.50 13.35
C SER A 186 8.98 6.22 13.08
N HIS A 187 8.57 6.01 11.83
CA HIS A 187 7.19 5.62 11.48
C HIS A 187 6.91 4.14 11.66
N PHE A 188 7.95 3.32 11.85
CA PHE A 188 7.79 1.92 12.21
C PHE A 188 7.82 1.81 13.73
N ARG A 189 6.73 1.36 14.34
CA ARG A 189 6.76 0.95 15.74
C ARG A 189 7.65 -0.30 15.85
N ASP A 190 8.57 -0.28 16.82
CA ASP A 190 9.42 -1.42 17.18
C ASP A 190 8.60 -2.59 17.74
#